data_AF-A0A7Y9RYQ8-F1
#
_entry.id   AF-A0A7Y9RYQ8-F1
#
_cell.length_a   1.000
_cell.length_b   1.000
_cell.length_c   1.000
_cell.angle_alpha   90.00
_cell.angle_beta   90.00
_cell.angle_gamma   90.00
#
_symmetry.space_group_name_H-M   'P 1'
#
loop_
_entity.id
_entity.type
_entity.pdbx_description
1 polymer ?
#
loop_
_entity_poly.entity_id
_entity_poly.type
_entity_poly.pdbx_seq_one_letter_code
_entity_poly.pdbx_strand_id
1 'polypeptide(L)'
;MTAQHAHASGTSLAALVQPQRPHSNHDVWAAALDELEQAVERIVAWLASDDLSDGMEAIILATSTWSVPDLPGQIPTALVPRAQSIAVRQGVVRRELAEHVSTNRGHARLTRQVDAATARPVAPAYLDLRV
;
A
#
# COMPACT_ATOMS: atom_id res chain seq x y z
N MET A 1 14.15 -66.15 -23.30
CA MET A 1 14.52 -65.07 -24.23
C MET A 1 13.36 -64.94 -25.22
N THR A 2 12.40 -64.08 -24.89
CA THR A 2 11.20 -63.79 -25.68
C THR A 2 10.75 -62.39 -25.33
N ALA A 3 10.66 -61.54 -26.34
CA ALA A 3 10.29 -60.13 -26.26
C ALA A 3 8.77 -59.97 -26.15
N GLN A 4 8.32 -58.95 -25.41
CA GLN A 4 7.06 -58.26 -25.69
C GLN A 4 7.12 -56.85 -25.09
N HIS A 5 7.26 -55.86 -25.96
CA HIS A 5 7.17 -54.44 -25.66
C HIS A 5 5.79 -54.05 -25.13
N ALA A 6 5.73 -53.43 -23.95
CA ALA A 6 4.58 -52.68 -23.48
C ALA A 6 4.84 -51.18 -23.67
N HIS A 7 4.54 -50.68 -24.87
CA HIS A 7 4.38 -49.25 -25.15
C HIS A 7 2.95 -48.83 -24.81
N ALA A 8 2.75 -48.21 -23.66
CA ALA A 8 1.64 -47.32 -23.33
C ALA A 8 1.94 -46.78 -21.92
N SER A 9 2.33 -45.53 -21.74
CA SER A 9 1.40 -44.42 -21.83
C SER A 9 2.21 -43.13 -21.90
N GLY A 10 2.18 -42.46 -23.05
CA GLY A 10 2.51 -41.04 -23.11
C GLY A 10 1.38 -40.30 -22.39
N THR A 11 1.55 -40.08 -21.08
CA THR A 11 0.68 -39.17 -20.33
C THR A 11 0.86 -37.79 -20.94
N SER A 12 -0.10 -37.43 -21.79
CA SER A 12 -0.16 -36.16 -22.50
C SER A 12 -0.11 -35.01 -21.49
N LEU A 13 1.05 -34.36 -21.40
CA LEU A 13 1.31 -33.18 -20.56
C LEU A 13 0.75 -31.88 -21.20
N ALA A 14 -0.18 -32.01 -22.16
CA ALA A 14 -0.72 -30.93 -22.97
C ALA A 14 -2.08 -30.39 -22.51
N ALA A 15 -2.66 -30.91 -21.41
CA ALA A 15 -4.08 -30.70 -21.09
C ALA A 15 -4.39 -29.83 -19.85
N LEU A 16 -3.47 -28.99 -19.36
CA LEU A 16 -3.76 -28.09 -18.21
C LEU A 16 -3.71 -26.58 -18.51
N VAL A 17 -3.58 -26.18 -19.77
CA VAL A 17 -3.93 -24.79 -20.14
C VAL A 17 -5.45 -24.74 -20.29
N GLN A 18 -6.15 -24.61 -19.16
CA GLN A 18 -7.57 -24.30 -19.19
C GLN A 18 -7.74 -22.98 -19.95
N PRO A 19 -8.64 -22.89 -20.94
CA PRO A 19 -8.92 -21.63 -21.61
C PRO A 19 -9.49 -20.65 -20.58
N GLN A 20 -8.81 -19.53 -20.36
CA GLN A 20 -9.28 -18.43 -19.52
C GLN A 20 -10.70 -18.06 -19.96
N ARG A 21 -11.70 -18.42 -19.13
CA ARG A 21 -13.08 -17.99 -19.36
C ARG A 21 -13.10 -16.46 -19.42
N PRO A 22 -13.85 -15.84 -20.34
CA PRO A 22 -14.04 -14.40 -20.30
C PRO A 22 -14.59 -14.03 -18.93
N HIS A 23 -13.84 -13.21 -18.20
CA HIS A 23 -14.18 -12.81 -16.84
C HIS A 23 -15.39 -11.92 -16.99
N SER A 24 -16.48 -12.18 -16.28
CA SER A 24 -17.63 -11.29 -16.41
C SER A 24 -17.21 -9.90 -15.92
N ASN A 25 -17.84 -8.84 -16.45
CA ASN A 25 -17.59 -7.47 -15.97
C ASN A 25 -17.67 -7.42 -14.43
N HIS A 26 -18.62 -8.17 -13.85
CA HIS A 26 -18.75 -8.30 -12.41
C HIS A 26 -17.51 -8.87 -11.71
N ASP A 27 -16.90 -9.93 -12.25
CA ASP A 27 -15.73 -10.58 -11.65
C ASP A 27 -14.51 -9.65 -11.68
N VAL A 28 -14.33 -8.90 -12.77
CA VAL A 28 -13.23 -7.92 -12.90
C VAL A 28 -13.37 -6.80 -11.87
N TRP A 29 -14.57 -6.25 -11.71
CA TRP A 29 -14.84 -5.25 -10.67
C TRP A 29 -14.69 -5.82 -9.26
N ALA A 30 -15.14 -7.05 -9.02
CA ALA A 30 -15.02 -7.68 -7.71
C ALA A 30 -13.55 -7.86 -7.32
N ALA A 31 -12.71 -8.36 -8.23
CA ALA A 31 -11.27 -8.53 -8.00
C ALA A 31 -10.57 -7.18 -7.71
N ALA A 32 -10.90 -6.14 -8.47
CA ALA A 32 -10.33 -4.82 -8.23
C ALA A 32 -10.74 -4.23 -6.87
N LEU A 33 -11.98 -4.47 -6.43
CA LEU A 33 -12.42 -4.08 -5.09
C LEU A 33 -11.76 -4.92 -3.99
N ASP A 34 -11.47 -6.20 -4.23
CA ASP A 34 -10.72 -7.06 -3.31
C ASP A 34 -9.30 -6.53 -3.09
N GLU A 35 -8.59 -6.18 -4.17
CA GLU A 35 -7.25 -5.62 -4.10
C GLU A 35 -7.23 -4.27 -3.35
N LEU A 36 -8.22 -3.42 -3.62
CA LEU A 36 -8.37 -2.13 -2.94
C LEU A 36 -8.66 -2.31 -1.44
N GLU A 37 -9.52 -3.25 -1.09
CA GLU A 37 -9.84 -3.57 0.30
C GLU A 37 -8.61 -4.09 1.06
N GLN A 38 -7.87 -5.04 0.47
CA GLN A 38 -6.62 -5.55 1.06
C GLN A 38 -5.56 -4.46 1.21
N ALA A 39 -5.49 -3.49 0.30
CA ALA A 39 -4.59 -2.35 0.43
C ALA A 39 -4.98 -1.46 1.61
N VAL A 40 -6.27 -1.19 1.79
CA VAL A 40 -6.78 -0.40 2.92
C VAL A 40 -6.53 -1.12 4.23
N GLU A 41 -6.80 -2.42 4.31
CA GLU A 41 -6.58 -3.23 5.52
C GLU A 41 -5.10 -3.25 5.94
N ARG A 42 -4.17 -3.36 4.98
CA ARG A 42 -2.73 -3.26 5.26
C ARG A 42 -2.34 -1.93 5.87
N ILE A 43 -2.88 -0.82 5.35
CA ILE A 43 -2.60 0.52 5.88
C ILE A 43 -3.20 0.67 7.28
N VAL A 44 -4.42 0.18 7.51
CA VAL A 44 -5.06 0.20 8.84
C VAL A 44 -4.24 -0.60 9.85
N ALA A 45 -3.82 -1.81 9.49
CA ALA A 45 -3.01 -2.65 10.37
C ALA A 45 -1.67 -2.00 10.70
N TRP A 46 -1.04 -1.35 9.72
CA TRP A 46 0.18 -0.57 9.93
C TRP A 46 -0.05 0.66 10.81
N LEU A 47 -1.12 1.43 10.61
CA LEU A 47 -1.44 2.57 11.48
C LEU A 47 -1.74 2.16 12.94
N ALA A 48 -2.25 0.95 13.13
CA ALA A 48 -2.50 0.39 14.46
C ALA A 48 -1.25 -0.23 15.12
N SER A 49 -0.10 -0.29 14.44
CA SER A 49 1.13 -0.80 15.04
C SER A 49 1.72 0.19 16.03
N ASP A 50 2.33 -0.33 17.11
CA ASP A 50 3.02 0.51 18.11
C ASP A 50 4.27 1.19 17.51
N ASP A 51 4.90 0.55 16.52
CA ASP A 51 6.03 1.08 15.77
C ASP A 51 5.67 1.26 14.30
N LEU A 52 5.42 2.51 13.91
CA LEU A 52 5.12 2.88 12.53
C LEU A 52 6.35 2.80 11.62
N SER A 53 7.56 2.71 12.16
CA SER A 53 8.75 2.52 11.35
C SER A 53 8.84 1.10 10.80
N ASP A 54 8.33 0.12 11.56
CA ASP A 54 8.19 -1.26 11.11
C ASP A 54 7.11 -1.36 10.03
N GLY A 55 7.43 -2.04 8.92
CA GLY A 55 6.54 -2.17 7.77
C GLY A 55 6.35 -0.91 6.90
N MET A 56 6.93 0.24 7.26
CA MET A 56 6.79 1.50 6.48
C MET A 56 7.26 1.33 5.02
N GLU A 57 8.40 0.68 4.81
CA GLU A 57 8.94 0.45 3.45
C GLU A 57 7.98 -0.42 2.62
N ALA A 58 7.38 -1.44 3.21
CA ALA A 58 6.41 -2.29 2.54
C ALA A 58 5.13 -1.53 2.17
N ILE A 59 4.66 -0.63 3.04
CA ILE A 59 3.52 0.25 2.76
C ILE A 59 3.85 1.25 1.65
N ILE A 60 5.01 1.91 1.69
CA ILE A 60 5.45 2.84 0.64
C ILE A 60 5.55 2.12 -0.70
N LEU A 61 6.21 0.95 -0.72
CA LEU A 61 6.34 0.16 -1.94
C LEU A 61 4.96 -0.20 -2.49
N ALA A 62 4.08 -0.79 -1.67
CA ALA A 62 2.75 -1.21 -2.09
C ALA A 62 1.87 -0.05 -2.60
N THR A 63 1.95 1.12 -1.97
CA THR A 63 1.17 2.29 -2.37
C THR A 63 1.75 3.01 -3.59
N SER A 64 3.08 3.06 -3.73
CA SER A 64 3.74 3.65 -4.90
C SER A 64 3.53 2.86 -6.18
N THR A 65 3.32 1.53 -6.07
CA THR A 65 3.01 0.65 -7.20
C THR A 65 1.53 0.59 -7.54
N TRP A 66 0.65 1.14 -6.70
CA TRP A 66 -0.78 1.11 -6.94
C TRP A 66 -1.17 2.10 -8.04
N SER A 67 -1.90 1.59 -9.04
CA SER A 67 -2.47 2.39 -10.12
C SER A 67 -3.98 2.21 -10.17
N VAL A 68 -4.70 3.21 -10.67
CA VAL A 68 -6.13 3.06 -10.94
C VAL A 68 -6.32 1.95 -11.99
N PRO A 69 -7.05 0.88 -11.67
CA PRO A 69 -7.25 -0.22 -12.61
C PRO A 69 -8.09 0.23 -13.80
N ASP A 70 -7.75 -0.25 -15.00
CA ASP A 70 -8.55 -0.05 -16.20
C ASP A 70 -9.73 -1.02 -16.17
N LEU A 71 -10.88 -0.53 -15.68
CA LEU A 71 -12.06 -1.36 -15.44
C LEU A 71 -13.09 -1.19 -16.55
N PRO A 72 -13.69 -2.29 -17.03
CA PRO A 72 -14.67 -2.23 -18.09
C PRO A 72 -15.98 -1.59 -17.62
N GLY A 73 -16.43 -0.57 -18.33
CA GLY A 73 -17.75 0.03 -18.15
C GLY A 73 -17.99 0.61 -16.75
N GLN A 74 -19.26 0.68 -16.36
CA GLN A 74 -19.64 1.17 -15.04
C GLN A 74 -19.60 0.03 -14.00
N ILE A 75 -19.41 0.41 -12.74
CA ILE A 75 -19.48 -0.54 -11.62
C ILE A 75 -20.83 -1.27 -11.61
N PRO A 76 -20.86 -2.61 -11.51
CA PRO A 76 -22.10 -3.36 -11.37
C PRO A 76 -22.88 -2.92 -10.13
N THR A 77 -24.20 -2.74 -10.28
CA THR A 77 -25.09 -2.24 -9.21
C THR A 77 -24.97 -3.04 -7.91
N ALA A 78 -24.77 -4.36 -8.01
CA ALA A 78 -24.60 -5.24 -6.85
C ALA A 78 -23.33 -4.91 -6.02
N LEU A 79 -22.29 -4.35 -6.64
CA LEU A 79 -21.02 -4.01 -6.00
C LEU A 79 -20.98 -2.56 -5.48
N VAL A 80 -21.96 -1.73 -5.82
CA VAL A 80 -22.02 -0.32 -5.39
C VAL A 80 -21.98 -0.17 -3.86
N PRO A 81 -22.79 -0.92 -3.06
CA PRO A 81 -22.73 -0.79 -1.61
C PRO A 81 -21.35 -1.15 -1.05
N ARG A 82 -20.68 -2.14 -1.64
CA ARG A 82 -19.34 -2.55 -1.25
C ARG A 82 -18.31 -1.46 -1.54
N ALA A 83 -18.33 -0.89 -2.75
CA ALA A 83 -17.44 0.21 -3.12
C ALA A 83 -17.62 1.44 -2.22
N GLN A 84 -18.87 1.76 -1.86
CA GLN A 84 -19.17 2.86 -0.93
C GLN A 84 -18.58 2.59 0.46
N SER A 85 -18.72 1.37 0.98
CA SER A 85 -18.13 0.97 2.26
C SER A 85 -16.59 1.10 2.26
N ILE A 86 -15.94 0.68 1.17
CA ILE A 86 -14.49 0.87 1.00
C ILE A 86 -14.13 2.36 0.97
N ALA A 87 -14.87 3.18 0.23
CA ALA A 87 -14.62 4.62 0.14
C ALA A 87 -14.75 5.33 1.50
N VAL A 88 -15.74 4.95 2.32
CA VAL A 88 -15.90 5.46 3.69
C VAL A 88 -14.69 5.10 4.56
N ARG A 89 -14.26 3.84 4.55
CA ARG A 89 -13.06 3.39 5.29
C ARG A 89 -11.81 4.13 4.84
N GLN A 90 -11.62 4.31 3.53
CA GLN A 90 -10.52 5.13 3.00
C GLN A 90 -10.56 6.58 3.49
N GLY A 91 -11.76 7.14 3.70
CA GLY A 91 -11.90 8.48 4.27
C GLY A 91 -11.43 8.56 5.73
N VAL A 92 -11.73 7.52 6.53
CA VAL A 92 -11.27 7.42 7.92
C VAL A 92 -9.75 7.30 7.98
N VAL A 93 -9.18 6.35 7.22
CA VAL A 93 -7.72 6.12 7.16
C VAL A 93 -6.96 7.37 6.73
N ARG A 94 -7.47 8.11 5.75
CA ARG A 94 -6.84 9.37 5.31
C ARG A 94 -6.81 10.44 6.40
N ARG A 95 -7.85 10.53 7.21
CA ARG A 95 -7.91 11.47 8.33
C ARG A 95 -6.92 11.07 9.42
N GLU A 96 -6.91 9.81 9.82
CA GLU A 96 -5.95 9.29 10.82
C GLU A 96 -4.51 9.52 10.36
N LEU A 97 -4.19 9.20 9.10
CA LEU A 97 -2.87 9.44 8.54
C LEU A 97 -2.49 10.94 8.58
N ALA A 98 -3.42 11.84 8.27
CA ALA A 98 -3.18 13.28 8.35
C ALA A 98 -2.89 13.75 9.78
N GLU A 99 -3.59 13.18 10.78
CA GLU A 99 -3.36 13.45 12.19
C GLU A 99 -1.96 12.98 12.62
N HIS A 100 -1.54 11.77 12.24
CA HIS A 100 -0.18 11.27 12.50
C HIS A 100 0.90 12.16 11.88
N VAL A 101 0.73 12.58 10.62
CA VAL A 101 1.68 13.49 9.94
C VAL A 101 1.75 14.84 10.65
N SER A 102 0.62 15.38 11.10
CA SER A 102 0.55 16.63 11.84
C SER A 102 1.33 16.54 13.17
N THR A 103 1.09 15.48 13.94
CA THR A 103 1.77 15.21 15.22
C THR A 103 3.29 15.07 15.02
N ASN A 104 3.72 14.30 14.01
CA ASN A 104 5.14 14.12 13.71
C ASN A 104 5.83 15.44 13.32
N ARG A 105 5.16 16.32 12.56
CA ARG A 105 5.69 17.67 12.26
C ARG A 105 5.81 18.52 13.52
N GLY A 106 4.88 18.39 14.46
CA GLY A 106 4.93 19.04 15.77
C GLY A 106 6.15 18.60 16.58
N HIS A 107 6.38 17.28 16.69
CA HIS A 107 7.55 16.71 17.37
C HIS A 107 8.85 17.19 16.73
N ALA A 108 8.98 17.11 15.40
CA ALA A 108 10.17 17.56 14.68
C ALA A 108 10.45 19.07 14.85
N ARG A 109 9.41 19.90 15.05
CA ARG A 109 9.58 21.32 15.37
C ARG A 109 10.11 21.50 16.79
N LEU A 110 9.55 20.78 17.77
CA LEU A 110 9.98 20.85 19.16
C LEU A 110 11.44 20.39 19.32
N THR A 111 11.81 19.26 18.71
CA THR A 111 13.19 18.73 18.76
C THR A 111 14.18 19.75 18.21
N ARG A 112 13.91 20.35 17.04
CA ARG A 112 14.76 21.41 16.47
C ARG A 112 14.90 22.62 17.40
N GLN A 113 13.84 23.01 18.10
CA GLN A 113 13.88 24.12 19.04
C GLN A 113 14.72 23.79 20.28
N VAL A 114 14.61 22.57 20.81
CA VAL A 114 15.44 22.09 21.92
C VAL A 114 16.90 22.00 21.50
N ASP A 115 17.19 21.47 20.32
CA ASP A 115 18.55 21.40 19.79
C ASP A 115 19.17 22.81 19.65
N ALA A 116 18.40 23.77 19.13
CA ALA A 116 18.85 25.15 19.01
C ALA A 116 19.07 25.84 20.37
N ALA A 117 18.25 25.52 21.39
CA ALA A 117 18.38 26.08 22.73
C ALA A 117 19.48 25.42 23.57
N THR A 118 19.81 24.15 23.28
CA THR A 118 20.85 23.39 23.98
C THR A 118 22.19 23.40 23.25
N ALA A 119 22.23 23.89 22.01
CA ALA A 119 23.46 24.13 21.27
C ALA A 119 24.39 25.04 22.07
N ARG A 120 25.67 24.65 22.16
CA ARG A 120 26.71 25.43 22.83
C ARG A 120 26.72 26.85 22.21
N PRO A 121 26.59 27.92 23.02
CA PRO A 121 26.65 29.28 22.50
C PRO A 121 27.96 29.50 21.75
N VAL A 122 27.87 29.88 20.47
CA VAL A 122 29.05 30.33 19.71
C VAL A 122 29.51 31.64 20.35
N ALA A 123 30.79 31.74 20.68
CA ALA A 123 31.35 32.92 21.34
C ALA A 123 31.00 34.18 20.53
N PRO A 124 30.53 35.26 21.16
CA PRO A 124 30.18 36.48 20.45
C PRO A 124 31.41 37.06 19.76
N ALA A 125 31.32 37.24 18.44
CA ALA A 125 32.34 37.94 17.66
C ALA A 125 32.08 39.45 17.72
N TYR A 126 32.95 40.18 18.41
CA TYR A 126 32.90 41.65 18.40
C TYR A 126 33.54 42.16 17.10
N LEU A 127 32.72 42.84 16.29
CA LEU A 127 33.19 43.61 15.14
C LEU A 127 33.72 44.95 15.64
N ASP A 128 35.04 45.10 15.64
CA ASP A 128 35.69 46.39 15.93
C ASP A 128 35.60 47.28 14.68
N LEU A 129 34.66 48.23 14.70
CA LEU A 129 34.51 49.22 13.64
C LEU A 129 35.56 50.30 13.83
N ARG A 130 36.63 50.24 13.04
CA ARG A 130 37.59 51.34 12.95
C ARG A 130 36.97 52.50 12.15
N VAL A 131 36.81 53.63 12.82
CA VAL A 131 36.46 54.94 12.25
C VAL A 131 37.70 55.60 11.68
#